data_AF-A0A0R1RB15-F1
#
_entry.id   AF-A0A0R1RB15-F1
#
_cell.length_a   1.000
_cell.length_b   1.000
_cell.length_c   1.000
_cell.angle_alpha   90.00
_cell.angle_beta   90.00
_cell.angle_gamma   90.00
#
_symmetry.space_group_name_H-M   'P 1'
#
loop_
_entity.id
_entity.type
_entity.pdbx_description
1 polymer ?
#
loop_
_entity_poly.entity_id
_entity_poly.type
_entity_poly.pdbx_seq_one_letter_code
_entity_poly.pdbx_strand_id
1 'polypeptide(L)'
;MATHGKHPQKTSNRAPILIQIGIYATILFISWLISEWGNKTFPKFPLPTPVVGLVLMYLALTLHIIKVEWVEDLGAFLISIIGFLFVPSGIQLAGTLNILENEGWKLILVIIISTVILLVSVAYCTRFFIWLRVHVLHKDAQVDADTKDEG
;
A
#
# COMPACT_ATOMS: atom_id res chain seq x y z
N MET A 1 -27.64 36.09 -12.47
CA MET A 1 -26.20 35.98 -12.15
C MET A 1 -26.10 35.31 -10.78
N ALA A 2 -26.22 33.98 -10.75
CA ALA A 2 -26.43 33.22 -9.52
C ALA A 2 -25.10 32.85 -8.84
N THR A 3 -25.06 33.20 -7.56
CA THR A 3 -24.17 32.79 -6.47
C THR A 3 -23.37 31.49 -6.70
N HIS A 4 -22.04 31.63 -6.87
CA HIS A 4 -21.09 30.55 -6.66
C HIS A 4 -21.09 30.15 -5.18
N GLY A 5 -21.52 28.93 -4.90
CA GLY A 5 -21.46 28.30 -3.58
C GLY A 5 -20.01 28.22 -3.10
N LYS A 6 -19.72 28.95 -2.02
CA LYS A 6 -18.52 28.72 -1.22
C LYS A 6 -18.71 27.40 -0.49
N HIS A 7 -18.09 26.34 -0.97
CA HIS A 7 -17.85 25.17 -0.12
C HIS A 7 -17.01 25.62 1.08
N PRO A 8 -17.44 25.38 2.33
CA PRO A 8 -16.65 25.68 3.51
C PRO A 8 -15.44 24.75 3.53
N GLN A 9 -14.28 25.32 3.18
CA GLN A 9 -13.00 24.63 3.27
C GLN A 9 -12.71 24.39 4.75
N LYS A 10 -13.00 23.16 5.22
CA LYS A 10 -12.73 22.71 6.59
C LYS A 10 -11.22 22.89 6.83
N THR A 11 -10.87 23.79 7.75
CA THR A 11 -9.51 24.03 8.22
C THR A 11 -9.04 22.80 8.98
N SER A 12 -8.64 21.76 8.25
CA SER A 12 -8.08 20.57 8.88
C SER A 12 -6.75 20.95 9.49
N ASN A 13 -6.63 20.71 10.80
CA ASN A 13 -5.46 21.03 11.61
C ASN A 13 -4.30 20.14 11.13
N ARG A 14 -3.56 20.65 10.13
CA ARG A 14 -2.39 19.99 9.55
C ARG A 14 -1.32 19.88 10.63
N ALA A 15 -0.92 18.65 10.95
CA ALA A 15 0.20 18.46 11.86
C ALA A 15 1.49 19.00 11.21
N PRO A 16 2.33 19.74 11.95
CA PRO A 16 3.65 20.14 11.47
C PRO A 16 4.47 18.91 11.06
N ILE A 17 5.33 19.06 10.05
CA ILE A 17 6.14 17.98 9.46
C ILE A 17 6.89 17.17 10.52
N LEU A 18 7.36 17.82 11.59
CA LEU A 18 8.02 17.15 12.71
C LEU A 18 7.13 16.12 13.43
N ILE A 19 5.83 16.42 13.61
CA ILE A 19 4.87 15.48 14.19
C ILE A 19 4.59 14.33 13.22
N GLN A 20 4.52 14.61 11.92
CA GLN A 20 4.36 13.56 10.91
C GLN A 20 5.54 12.58 10.99
N ILE A 21 6.78 13.09 11.01
CA ILE A 21 7.99 12.28 11.20
C ILE A 21 7.90 11.48 12.51
N GLY A 22 7.47 12.12 13.59
CA GLY A 22 7.26 11.46 14.89
C GLY A 22 6.26 10.30 14.80
N ILE A 23 5.18 10.43 14.03
CA ILE A 23 4.20 9.36 13.83
C ILE A 23 4.81 8.19 13.06
N TYR A 24 5.47 8.44 11.92
CA TYR A 24 6.13 7.38 11.17
C TYR A 24 7.23 6.70 12.00
N ALA A 25 8.03 7.46 12.74
CA ALA A 25 9.07 6.92 13.61
C ALA A 25 8.49 6.06 14.74
N THR A 26 7.42 6.51 15.39
CA THR A 26 6.75 5.76 16.46
C THR A 26 6.16 4.45 15.92
N ILE A 27 5.50 4.50 14.76
CA ILE A 27 4.92 3.31 14.13
C ILE A 27 6.00 2.33 13.71
N LEU A 28 7.09 2.80 13.10
CA LEU A 28 8.21 1.94 12.71
C LEU A 28 8.92 1.34 13.93
N PHE A 29 9.04 2.10 15.03
CA PHE A 29 9.60 1.61 16.28
C PHE A 29 8.74 0.51 16.91
N ILE A 30 7.42 0.72 16.99
CA ILE A 30 6.48 -0.30 17.47
C ILE A 30 6.50 -1.52 16.54
N SER A 31 6.57 -1.30 15.24
CA SER A 31 6.65 -2.38 14.23
C SER A 31 7.92 -3.19 14.36
N TRP A 32 9.04 -2.55 14.71
CA TRP A 32 10.30 -3.22 14.97
C TRP A 32 10.20 -4.12 16.21
N LEU A 33 9.58 -3.64 17.29
CA LEU A 33 9.32 -4.45 18.49
C LEU A 33 8.46 -5.68 18.17
N ILE A 34 7.39 -5.49 17.40
CA ILE A 34 6.49 -6.58 17.00
C ILE A 34 7.19 -7.57 16.08
N SER A 35 7.96 -7.08 15.09
CA SER A 35 8.72 -7.94 14.17
C SER A 35 9.79 -8.76 14.90
N GLU A 36 10.54 -8.15 15.83
CA GLU A 36 11.55 -8.85 16.63
C GLU A 36 10.93 -9.93 17.53
N TRP A 37 9.81 -9.60 18.19
CA TRP A 37 9.07 -10.57 19.01
C TRP A 37 8.45 -11.70 18.16
N GLY A 38 7.92 -11.35 16.99
CA GLY A 38 7.37 -12.28 16.01
C GLY A 38 8.42 -13.25 15.47
N ASN A 39 9.60 -12.74 15.10
CA ASN A 39 10.72 -13.55 14.60
C ASN A 39 11.24 -14.54 15.65
N LYS A 40 11.23 -14.16 16.94
CA LYS A 40 11.57 -15.07 18.05
C LYS A 40 10.54 -16.19 18.24
N THR A 41 9.26 -15.89 18.04
CA THR A 41 8.16 -16.84 18.23
C THR A 41 7.99 -17.76 17.01
N PHE A 42 8.21 -17.22 15.81
CA PHE A 42 8.05 -17.91 14.53
C PHE A 42 9.31 -17.74 13.67
N PRO A 43 10.38 -18.53 13.92
CA PRO A 43 11.66 -18.38 13.23
C PRO A 43 11.60 -18.68 11.72
N LYS A 44 10.52 -19.32 11.25
CA LYS A 44 10.35 -19.68 9.83
C LYS A 44 9.69 -18.58 9.00
N PHE A 45 9.18 -17.50 9.62
CA PHE A 45 8.46 -16.45 8.90
C PHE A 45 9.00 -15.07 9.26
N PRO A 46 10.10 -14.62 8.60
CA PRO A 46 10.66 -13.30 8.83
C PRO A 46 9.71 -12.24 8.26
N LEU A 47 9.07 -11.48 9.15
CA LEU A 47 8.19 -10.39 8.76
C LEU A 47 8.99 -9.10 8.59
N PRO A 48 9.04 -8.51 7.38
CA PRO A 48 9.71 -7.23 7.19
C PRO A 48 9.05 -6.16 8.06
N THR A 49 9.86 -5.45 8.85
CA THR A 49 9.39 -4.36 9.71
C THR A 49 8.51 -3.33 8.99
N PRO A 50 8.81 -2.88 7.75
CA PRO A 50 7.95 -1.94 7.05
C PRO A 50 6.55 -2.48 6.75
N VAL A 51 6.41 -3.79 6.48
CA VAL A 51 5.11 -4.42 6.21
C VAL A 51 4.24 -4.41 7.47
N VAL A 52 4.83 -4.70 8.62
CA VAL A 52 4.14 -4.58 9.92
C VAL A 52 3.71 -3.13 10.16
N GLY A 53 4.57 -2.16 9.83
CA GLY A 53 4.26 -0.73 9.93
C GLY A 53 3.12 -0.29 9.04
N LEU A 54 3.03 -0.82 7.81
CA LEU A 54 1.90 -0.55 6.91
C LEU A 54 0.58 -1.03 7.50
N VAL A 55 0.55 -2.25 8.05
CA VAL A 55 -0.65 -2.80 8.70
C VAL A 55 -1.02 -1.98 9.94
N LEU A 56 -0.05 -1.63 10.78
CA LEU A 56 -0.28 -0.85 11.99
C LEU A 56 -0.79 0.57 11.67
N MET A 57 -0.18 1.24 10.69
CA MET A 57 -0.64 2.54 10.20
C MET A 57 -2.07 2.45 9.65
N TYR A 58 -2.35 1.45 8.82
CA TYR A 58 -3.70 1.22 8.29
C TYR A 58 -4.75 1.04 9.39
N LEU A 59 -4.44 0.26 10.43
CA LEU A 59 -5.33 0.08 11.58
C LEU A 59 -5.49 1.38 12.38
N ALA A 60 -4.41 2.12 12.63
CA ALA A 60 -4.47 3.40 13.34
C ALA A 60 -5.32 4.45 12.61
N LEU A 61 -5.28 4.46 11.27
CA LEU A 61 -6.14 5.29 10.43
C LEU A 61 -7.60 4.81 10.44
N THR A 62 -7.83 3.50 10.33
CA THR A 62 -9.19 2.92 10.34
C THR A 62 -9.89 3.14 11.67
N LEU A 63 -9.16 3.04 12.78
CA LEU A 63 -9.65 3.30 14.13
C LEU A 63 -9.78 4.81 14.44
N HIS A 64 -9.49 5.70 13.47
CA HIS A 64 -9.49 7.15 13.62
C HIS A 64 -8.60 7.68 14.76
N ILE A 65 -7.60 6.90 15.19
CA ILE A 65 -6.58 7.33 16.18
C ILE A 65 -5.68 8.39 15.54
N ILE A 66 -5.34 8.19 14.27
CA ILE A 66 -4.51 9.08 13.47
C ILE A 66 -5.35 9.56 12.28
N LYS A 67 -5.38 10.87 12.04
CA LYS A 67 -6.03 11.44 10.87
C LYS A 67 -5.12 11.34 9.66
N VAL A 68 -5.69 11.07 8.48
CA VAL A 68 -4.94 11.00 7.21
C VAL A 68 -4.13 12.27 6.97
N GLU A 69 -4.71 13.43 7.31
CA GLU A 69 -4.08 14.75 7.11
C GLU A 69 -2.80 14.96 7.94
N TRP A 70 -2.52 14.07 8.90
CA TRP A 70 -1.32 14.12 9.76
C TRP A 70 -0.16 13.30 9.20
N VAL A 71 -0.36 12.52 8.14
CA VAL A 71 0.67 11.65 7.54
C VAL A 71 0.79 11.81 6.03
N GLU A 72 -0.16 12.52 5.41
CA GLU A 72 -0.27 12.70 3.96
C GLU A 72 0.91 13.47 3.36
N ASP A 73 1.30 14.62 3.92
CA ASP A 73 2.35 15.46 3.33
C ASP A 73 3.71 14.74 3.31
N LEU A 74 4.10 14.11 4.42
CA LEU A 74 5.32 13.32 4.52
C LEU A 74 5.25 12.10 3.59
N GLY A 75 4.11 11.41 3.54
CA GLY A 75 3.91 10.26 2.65
C GLY A 75 4.10 10.65 1.18
N ALA A 76 3.45 11.73 0.75
CA ALA A 76 3.58 12.27 -0.60
C ALA A 76 5.02 12.70 -0.92
N PHE A 77 5.73 13.30 0.04
CA PHE A 77 7.14 13.64 -0.11
C PHE A 77 8.02 12.40 -0.30
N LEU A 78 7.82 11.34 0.49
CA LEU A 78 8.55 10.07 0.36
C LEU A 78 8.32 9.41 -1.00
N ILE A 79 7.08 9.44 -1.48
CA ILE A 79 6.71 8.91 -2.80
C ILE A 79 7.35 9.75 -3.90
N SER A 80 7.41 11.08 -3.73
CA SER A 80 8.08 11.99 -4.67
C SER A 80 9.57 11.67 -4.83
N ILE A 81 10.27 11.27 -3.77
CA ILE A 81 11.70 10.93 -3.84
C ILE A 81 11.97 9.47 -4.20
N ILE A 82 10.94 8.63 -4.40
CA ILE A 82 11.14 7.19 -4.63
C ILE A 82 11.99 6.92 -5.88
N GLY A 83 11.77 7.68 -6.95
CA GLY A 83 12.57 7.61 -8.17
C GLY A 83 14.05 7.93 -7.92
N PHE A 84 14.32 8.93 -7.07
CA PHE A 84 15.67 9.28 -6.66
C PHE A 84 16.32 8.16 -5.82
N LEU A 85 15.58 7.50 -4.93
CA LEU A 85 16.07 6.34 -4.15
C LEU A 85 16.40 5.13 -5.04
N PHE A 86 15.76 5.00 -6.20
CA PHE A 86 16.08 3.95 -7.17
C PHE A 86 17.37 4.22 -7.96
N VAL A 87 17.82 5.47 -8.11
CA VAL A 87 19.03 5.80 -8.88
C VAL A 87 20.28 5.16 -8.28
N PRO A 88 20.61 5.32 -6.98
CA PRO A 88 21.75 4.63 -6.36
C PRO A 88 21.64 3.11 -6.48
N SER A 89 20.44 2.57 -6.27
CA SER A 89 20.16 1.14 -6.37
C SER A 89 20.40 0.60 -7.79
N GLY A 90 20.07 1.38 -8.82
CA GLY A 90 20.32 1.02 -10.22
C GLY A 90 21.79 1.14 -10.63
N ILE A 91 22.50 2.17 -10.14
CA ILE A 91 23.93 2.36 -10.41
C ILE A 91 24.75 1.16 -9.86
N GLN A 92 24.35 0.62 -8.71
CA GLN A 92 24.95 -0.61 -8.16
C GLN A 92 24.90 -1.77 -9.17
N LEU A 93 23.77 -1.94 -9.86
CA LEU A 93 23.58 -3.00 -10.87
C LEU A 93 24.42 -2.74 -12.12
N ALA A 94 24.59 -1.46 -12.50
CA ALA A 94 25.43 -1.06 -13.63
C ALA A 94 26.92 -1.39 -13.42
N GLY A 95 27.38 -1.51 -12.18
CA GLY A 95 28.73 -2.01 -11.86
C GLY A 95 28.93 -3.51 -12.13
N THR A 96 27.84 -4.27 -12.28
CA THR A 96 27.83 -5.73 -12.45
C THR A 96 27.19 -6.19 -13.78
N LEU A 97 27.23 -5.34 -14.82
CA LEU A 97 26.56 -5.61 -16.09
C LEU A 97 27.02 -6.90 -16.79
N ASN A 98 28.28 -7.31 -16.62
CA ASN A 98 28.80 -8.54 -17.24
C ASN A 98 28.05 -9.80 -16.75
N ILE A 99 27.71 -9.85 -15.46
CA ILE A 99 26.90 -10.93 -14.88
C ILE A 99 25.46 -10.85 -15.38
N LEU A 100 24.93 -9.62 -15.51
CA LEU A 100 23.59 -9.37 -16.02
C LEU A 100 23.48 -9.71 -17.51
N GLU A 101 24.54 -9.61 -18.31
CA GLU A 101 24.53 -10.01 -19.72
C GLU A 101 24.40 -11.53 -19.86
N ASN A 102 25.13 -12.30 -19.05
CA ASN A 102 25.06 -13.77 -19.08
C ASN A 102 23.75 -14.32 -18.49
N GLU A 103 23.25 -13.75 -17.40
CA GLU A 103 22.12 -14.29 -16.63
C GLU A 103 20.83 -13.46 -16.74
N GLY A 104 20.87 -12.28 -17.37
CA GLY A 104 19.75 -11.34 -17.45
C GLY A 104 18.57 -11.89 -18.24
N TRP A 105 18.80 -12.76 -19.22
CA TRP A 105 17.72 -13.42 -19.95
C TRP A 105 16.88 -14.32 -19.01
N LYS A 106 17.52 -15.00 -18.05
CA LYS A 106 16.81 -15.80 -17.03
C LYS A 106 16.04 -14.89 -16.09
N LEU A 107 16.60 -13.74 -15.73
CA LEU A 107 15.92 -12.75 -14.88
C LEU A 107 14.63 -12.25 -15.55
N ILE A 108 14.67 -11.88 -16.83
CA ILE A 108 13.50 -11.43 -17.60
C ILE A 108 12.43 -12.51 -17.61
N LEU A 109 12.82 -13.75 -17.92
CA LEU A 109 11.90 -14.89 -17.95
C LEU A 109 11.25 -15.13 -16.58
N VAL A 110 12.02 -15.08 -15.50
CA VAL A 110 11.51 -15.20 -14.12
C VAL A 110 10.58 -14.05 -13.77
N ILE A 111 10.88 -12.80 -14.15
CA ILE A 111 10.00 -11.65 -13.89
C ILE A 111 8.66 -11.82 -14.61
N ILE A 112 8.66 -12.20 -15.89
CA ILE A 112 7.43 -12.41 -16.66
C ILE A 112 6.60 -13.53 -16.03
N ILE A 113 7.21 -14.69 -15.77
CA ILE A 113 6.50 -15.84 -15.18
C ILE A 113 5.96 -15.50 -13.79
N SER A 114 6.77 -14.89 -12.92
CA SER A 114 6.33 -14.50 -11.57
C SER A 114 5.20 -13.47 -11.61
N THR A 115 5.24 -12.51 -12.54
CA THR A 115 4.16 -11.54 -12.74
C THR A 115 2.88 -12.23 -13.17
N VAL A 116 2.95 -13.15 -14.15
CA VAL A 116 1.77 -13.92 -14.59
C VAL A 116 1.20 -14.75 -13.44
N ILE A 117 2.05 -15.47 -12.69
CA ILE A 117 1.62 -16.27 -11.54
C ILE A 117 0.97 -15.38 -10.47
N LEU A 118 1.58 -14.23 -10.15
CA LEU A 118 1.04 -13.27 -9.19
C LEU A 118 -0.34 -12.77 -9.63
N LEU A 119 -0.49 -12.34 -10.89
CA LEU A 119 -1.77 -11.87 -11.42
C LEU A 119 -2.84 -12.96 -11.38
N VAL A 120 -2.49 -14.19 -11.77
CA VAL A 120 -3.39 -15.35 -11.70
C VAL A 120 -3.79 -15.62 -10.24
N SER A 121 -2.85 -15.61 -9.31
CA SER A 121 -3.11 -15.81 -7.87
C SER A 121 -4.04 -14.73 -7.30
N VAL A 122 -3.82 -13.46 -7.66
CA VAL A 122 -4.69 -12.34 -7.23
C VAL A 122 -6.09 -12.50 -7.83
N ALA A 123 -6.21 -12.91 -9.09
CA ALA A 123 -7.49 -13.18 -9.74
C ALA A 123 -8.25 -14.32 -9.06
N TYR A 124 -7.58 -15.45 -8.74
CA TYR A 124 -8.18 -16.55 -8.00
C TYR A 124 -8.58 -16.15 -6.58
N CYS A 125 -7.72 -15.43 -5.85
CA CYS A 125 -8.03 -14.94 -4.51
C CYS A 125 -9.26 -14.00 -4.52
N THR A 126 -9.34 -13.11 -5.51
CA THR A 126 -10.48 -12.20 -5.68
C THR A 126 -11.76 -12.97 -6.05
N ARG A 127 -11.67 -13.94 -6.98
CA ARG A 127 -12.82 -14.81 -7.32
C ARG A 127 -13.29 -15.62 -6.12
N PHE A 128 -12.37 -16.17 -5.34
CA PHE A 128 -12.67 -16.88 -4.11
C PHE A 128 -13.34 -15.96 -3.09
N PHE A 129 -12.84 -14.73 -2.92
CA PHE A 129 -13.45 -13.76 -2.00
C PHE A 129 -14.87 -13.36 -2.44
N ILE A 130 -15.09 -13.14 -3.74
CA ILE A 130 -16.43 -12.87 -4.29
C ILE A 130 -17.35 -14.08 -4.09
N TRP A 131 -16.87 -15.28 -4.42
CA TRP A 131 -17.64 -16.52 -4.20
C TRP A 131 -17.99 -16.72 -2.72
N LEU A 132 -17.03 -16.50 -1.81
CA LEU A 132 -17.21 -16.59 -0.36
C LEU A 132 -18.21 -15.54 0.14
N ARG A 133 -18.16 -14.32 -0.39
CA ARG A 133 -19.14 -13.26 -0.09
C ARG A 133 -20.54 -13.64 -0.56
N VAL A 134 -20.70 -14.18 -1.76
CA VAL A 134 -22.00 -14.62 -2.29
C VAL A 134 -22.57 -15.79 -1.48
N HIS A 135 -21.73 -16.73 -1.05
CA HIS A 135 -22.19 -17.90 -0.32
C HIS A 135 -22.48 -17.63 1.17
N VAL A 136 -21.79 -16.63 1.78
CA VAL A 136 -21.92 -16.30 3.21
C VAL A 136 -22.82 -15.08 3.47
N LEU A 137 -22.92 -14.13 2.54
CA LEU A 137 -23.78 -12.95 2.63
C LEU A 137 -24.80 -12.95 1.48
N HIS A 138 -26.00 -13.43 1.76
CA HIS A 138 -27.20 -13.14 0.97
C HIS A 138 -27.57 -11.65 1.10
N LYS A 139 -26.82 -10.78 0.42
CA LYS A 139 -27.36 -9.49 0.00
C LYS A 139 -26.98 -9.33 -1.45
N ASP A 140 -27.89 -9.76 -2.32
CA ASP A 140 -27.84 -9.47 -3.73
C ASP A 140 -27.70 -7.94 -3.86
N ALA A 141 -26.55 -7.52 -4.37
CA ALA A 141 -26.45 -6.20 -4.95
C ALA A 141 -27.41 -6.21 -6.14
N GLN A 142 -28.63 -5.72 -5.93
CA GLN A 142 -29.38 -5.05 -6.98
C GLN A 142 -28.44 -3.97 -7.52
N VAL A 143 -27.72 -4.31 -8.58
CA VAL A 143 -27.13 -3.33 -9.48
C VAL A 143 -28.33 -2.63 -10.07
N ASP A 144 -28.51 -1.38 -9.64
CA ASP A 144 -29.62 -0.50 -9.95
C ASP A 144 -30.02 -0.65 -11.43
N ALA A 145 -31.18 -1.25 -11.64
CA ALA A 145 -31.91 -1.21 -12.90
C ALA A 145 -32.57 0.17 -13.04
N ASP A 146 -31.80 1.25 -12.90
CA ASP A 146 -32.23 2.62 -13.16
C ASP A 146 -31.61 3.08 -14.49
N THR A 147 -32.11 2.48 -15.58
CA THR A 147 -31.91 2.99 -16.95
C THR A 147 -33.10 2.56 -17.80
N LYS A 148 -34.33 2.80 -17.32
CA LYS A 148 -35.56 2.65 -18.10
C LYS A 148 -36.66 3.62 -17.64
N ASP A 149 -36.32 4.88 -17.42
CA ASP A 149 -37.31 5.96 -17.32
C ASP A 149 -36.70 7.29 -17.79
N GLU A 150 -36.29 7.32 -19.06
CA GLU A 150 -36.24 8.58 -19.82
C GLU A 150 -36.89 8.31 -21.18
N GLY A 151 -38.18 8.67 -21.26
CA GLY A 151 -38.96 8.72 -22.49
C GLY A 151 -38.76 10.00 -23.29
#